data_AF-A0A0C9R1R4-F1
#
_entry.id   AF-A0A0C9R1R4-F1
#
_cell.length_a   1.000
_cell.length_b   1.000
_cell.length_c   1.000
_cell.angle_alpha   90.00
_cell.angle_beta   90.00
_cell.angle_gamma   90.00
#
_symmetry.space_group_name_H-M   'P 1'
#
loop_
_entity.id
_entity.type
_entity.pdbx_description
1 polymer ?
#
loop_
_entity_poly.entity_id
_entity_poly.type
_entity_poly.pdbx_seq_one_letter_code
_entity_poly.pdbx_strand_id
1 'polypeptide(L)'
;SVSVGAMESTVQSATKAIPIKLTYFFLFIVGFGIAETSRDRIKLNLCLLCSFLLLTVSQIVASVNLYFCWGSFQNMVYTLINAFTNAIVTAKFVTFMIRRDDYVKLLQLSCDSLWRPDATGDEAPVLKQCEKQAKFCVIFFAIFAQITGWVYITEPIIINLLNNSTDPKDRVFPFDVWLEVPVYETPFFEILFFIQSAMTYHVCILYCCFDNYLAIANIFIAGHFTILRNRLTALYNREVNGSKGNHDRNRNDLNLVFSEFKGCVRQHQFLIRVVEQVESVYTLMNLASVLIYSIIICLIGYQLIMVRRRMKNSSS
;
A
#
# COMPACT_ATOMS: atom_id res chain seq x y z
N SER A 1 17.06 12.08 26.49
CA SER A 1 17.72 12.72 25.32
C SER A 1 18.60 11.73 24.55
N VAL A 2 19.30 10.80 25.19
CA VAL A 2 20.19 9.83 24.51
C VAL A 2 19.45 8.76 23.67
N SER A 3 18.21 8.36 24.02
CA SER A 3 17.45 7.37 23.22
C SER A 3 16.77 7.95 21.98
N VAL A 4 16.58 9.27 21.92
CA VAL A 4 15.89 9.94 20.80
C VAL A 4 16.85 10.11 19.62
N GLY A 5 18.10 10.52 19.87
CA GLY A 5 19.13 10.62 18.83
C GLY A 5 19.58 9.28 18.25
N ALA A 6 19.48 8.19 19.02
CA ALA A 6 19.72 6.83 18.50
C ALA A 6 18.62 6.40 17.52
N MET A 7 17.36 6.72 17.81
CA MET A 7 16.23 6.38 16.94
C MET A 7 16.21 7.23 15.66
N GLU A 8 16.54 8.53 15.75
CA GLU A 8 16.78 9.43 14.60
C GLU A 8 17.81 8.82 13.63
N SER A 9 18.95 8.36 14.15
CA SER A 9 19.97 7.73 13.31
C SER A 9 19.53 6.39 12.70
N THR A 10 18.64 5.65 13.37
CA THR A 10 18.20 4.31 12.95
C THR A 10 17.13 4.39 11.86
N VAL A 11 16.12 5.26 12.00
CA VAL A 11 15.09 5.48 10.97
C VAL A 11 15.70 6.11 9.72
N GLN A 12 16.60 7.08 9.89
CA GLN A 12 17.25 7.80 8.78
C GLN A 12 18.36 6.97 8.09
N SER A 13 19.00 6.03 8.81
CA SER A 13 19.92 5.03 8.25
C SER A 13 19.18 3.89 7.54
N ALA A 14 18.10 3.37 8.12
CA ALA A 14 17.29 2.27 7.55
C ALA A 14 16.51 2.69 6.29
N THR A 15 16.26 3.99 6.11
CA THR A 15 15.55 4.54 4.95
C THR A 15 16.46 4.84 3.75
N LYS A 16 17.68 4.32 3.61
CA LYS A 16 18.47 4.62 2.37
C LYS A 16 17.78 4.15 1.08
N ALA A 17 17.01 3.07 1.15
CA ALA A 17 16.29 2.49 0.02
C ALA A 17 15.09 3.32 -0.45
N ILE A 18 15.04 3.64 -1.74
CA ILE A 18 13.97 4.40 -2.40
C ILE A 18 12.56 3.84 -2.15
N PRO A 19 12.26 2.53 -2.32
CA PRO A 19 10.89 2.01 -2.13
C PRO A 19 10.36 2.20 -0.72
N ILE A 20 11.26 2.13 0.26
CA ILE A 20 10.93 2.28 1.68
C ILE A 20 10.59 3.74 1.93
N LYS A 21 11.44 4.69 1.52
CA LYS A 21 11.14 6.13 1.61
C LYS A 21 9.79 6.48 0.98
N LEU A 22 9.53 5.96 -0.22
CA LEU A 22 8.30 6.24 -0.95
C LEU A 22 7.06 5.73 -0.21
N THR A 23 7.13 4.51 0.33
CA THR A 23 6.02 3.91 1.10
C THR A 23 5.75 4.67 2.39
N TYR A 24 6.81 5.01 3.14
CA TYR A 24 6.70 5.82 4.36
C TYR A 24 6.16 7.23 4.08
N PHE A 25 6.54 7.84 2.95
CA PHE A 25 5.99 9.12 2.52
C PHE A 25 4.48 9.04 2.25
N PHE A 26 4.01 8.01 1.54
CA PHE A 26 2.57 7.81 1.31
C PHE A 26 1.81 7.54 2.62
N LEU A 27 2.37 6.72 3.51
CA LEU A 27 1.76 6.49 4.83
C LEU A 27 1.70 7.79 5.65
N PHE A 28 2.74 8.62 5.61
CA PHE A 28 2.79 9.89 6.34
C PHE A 28 1.71 10.87 5.86
N ILE A 29 1.49 10.99 4.54
CA ILE A 29 0.42 11.83 3.97
C ILE A 29 -0.95 11.42 4.53
N VAL A 30 -1.16 10.13 4.73
CA VAL A 30 -2.40 9.55 5.24
C VAL A 30 -2.52 9.64 6.78
N GLY A 31 -1.45 10.04 7.47
CA GLY A 31 -1.41 10.17 8.93
C GLY A 31 -0.94 8.91 9.67
N PHE A 32 -0.37 7.93 8.94
CA PHE A 32 0.32 6.77 9.52
C PHE A 32 1.83 7.00 9.47
N GLY A 33 2.47 6.99 10.63
CA GLY A 33 3.91 7.20 10.71
C GLY A 33 4.44 6.99 12.11
N ILE A 34 5.76 6.86 12.20
CA ILE A 34 6.48 6.78 13.47
C ILE A 34 6.64 8.22 13.98
N ALA A 35 5.99 8.55 15.09
CA ALA A 35 6.07 9.87 15.70
C ALA A 35 7.28 9.96 16.63
N GLU A 36 8.26 10.78 16.28
CA GLU A 36 9.47 10.98 17.10
C GLU A 36 9.32 12.17 18.05
N THR A 37 8.66 13.24 17.59
CA THR A 37 8.39 14.46 18.38
C THR A 37 6.90 14.66 18.63
N SER A 38 6.53 15.34 19.73
CA SER A 38 5.15 15.76 19.99
C SER A 38 4.54 16.57 18.84
N ARG A 39 5.34 17.38 18.14
CA ARG A 39 4.91 18.13 16.94
C ARG A 39 4.58 17.21 15.77
N ASP A 40 5.35 16.15 15.55
CA ASP A 40 5.09 15.19 14.47
C ASP A 40 3.85 14.35 14.76
N ARG A 41 3.61 14.04 16.04
CA ARG A 41 2.37 13.37 16.46
C ARG A 41 1.13 14.23 16.17
N ILE A 42 1.21 15.55 16.38
CA ILE A 42 0.12 16.48 16.03
C ILE A 42 -0.10 16.51 14.51
N LYS A 43 0.97 16.62 13.72
CA LYS A 43 0.88 16.58 12.25
C LYS A 43 0.23 15.29 11.75
N LEU A 44 0.69 14.14 12.25
CA LEU A 44 0.12 12.83 11.87
C LEU A 44 -1.36 12.72 12.25
N ASN A 45 -1.76 13.20 13.43
CA ASN A 45 -3.16 13.21 13.84
C ASN A 45 -4.00 14.16 12.97
N LEU A 46 -3.47 15.31 12.57
CA LEU A 46 -4.13 16.25 11.66
C LEU A 46 -4.29 15.64 10.26
N CYS A 47 -3.23 15.04 9.71
CA CYS A 47 -3.28 14.31 8.44
C CYS A 47 -4.31 13.18 8.48
N LEU A 48 -4.34 12.39 9.57
CA LEU A 48 -5.31 11.31 9.75
C LEU A 48 -6.75 11.84 9.79
N LEU A 49 -6.99 12.95 10.50
CA LEU A 49 -8.31 13.60 10.53
C LEU A 49 -8.71 14.11 9.15
N CYS A 50 -7.80 14.79 8.44
CA CYS A 50 -8.05 15.24 7.07
C CYS A 50 -8.37 14.06 6.15
N SER A 51 -7.60 12.97 6.19
CA SER A 51 -7.85 11.75 5.42
C SER A 51 -9.21 11.15 5.72
N PHE A 52 -9.60 11.08 7.00
CA PHE A 52 -10.92 10.58 7.41
C PHE A 52 -12.06 11.44 6.86
N LEU A 53 -11.94 12.77 6.94
CA LEU A 53 -12.93 13.70 6.39
C LEU A 53 -13.04 13.57 4.87
N LEU A 54 -11.90 13.50 4.18
CA LEU A 54 -11.90 13.34 2.72
C LEU A 54 -12.58 12.02 2.32
N LEU A 55 -12.22 10.90 2.92
CA LEU A 55 -12.87 9.62 2.63
C LEU A 55 -14.37 9.62 2.89
N THR A 56 -14.80 10.25 3.99
CA THR A 56 -16.23 10.35 4.33
C THR A 56 -17.00 11.12 3.27
N VAL A 57 -16.48 12.27 2.83
CA VAL A 57 -17.10 13.06 1.76
C VAL A 57 -17.12 12.28 0.44
N SER A 58 -16.02 11.62 0.09
CA SER A 58 -15.94 10.79 -1.12
C SER A 58 -16.98 9.66 -1.11
N GLN A 59 -17.18 9.00 0.04
CA GLN A 59 -18.16 7.93 0.17
C GLN A 59 -19.61 8.43 0.08
N ILE A 60 -19.89 9.63 0.60
CA ILE A 60 -21.20 10.27 0.46
C ILE A 60 -21.47 10.55 -1.03
N VAL A 61 -20.52 11.14 -1.74
CA VAL A 61 -20.65 11.42 -3.19
C VAL A 61 -20.90 10.13 -3.97
N ALA A 62 -20.14 9.06 -3.70
CA ALA A 62 -20.34 7.76 -4.35
C ALA A 62 -21.73 7.17 -4.09
N SER A 63 -22.23 7.29 -2.86
CA SER A 63 -23.55 6.77 -2.46
C SER A 63 -24.69 7.54 -3.11
N VAL A 64 -24.59 8.88 -3.16
CA VAL A 64 -25.54 9.75 -3.85
C VAL A 64 -25.57 9.42 -5.34
N ASN A 65 -24.40 9.28 -5.97
CA ASN A 65 -24.34 8.94 -7.38
C ASN A 65 -25.00 7.58 -7.68
N LEU A 66 -24.80 6.59 -6.82
CA LEU A 66 -25.44 5.28 -6.96
C LEU A 66 -26.96 5.36 -6.84
N TYR A 67 -27.48 6.18 -5.92
CA TYR A 67 -28.92 6.38 -5.73
C TYR A 67 -29.59 6.96 -6.98
N PHE A 68 -29.01 8.01 -7.57
CA PHE A 68 -29.57 8.64 -8.77
C PHE A 68 -29.39 7.79 -10.04
N CYS A 69 -28.32 7.02 -10.15
CA CYS A 69 -28.06 6.16 -11.31
C CYS A 69 -28.86 4.85 -11.34
N TRP A 70 -29.66 4.55 -10.31
CA TRP A 70 -30.38 3.28 -10.13
C TRP A 70 -31.32 2.90 -11.31
N GLY A 71 -31.76 3.88 -12.10
CA GLY A 71 -32.66 3.67 -13.24
C GLY A 71 -32.02 3.11 -14.53
N SER A 72 -30.70 3.23 -14.71
CA SER A 72 -30.00 2.73 -15.91
C SER A 72 -29.00 1.65 -15.52
N PHE A 73 -29.22 0.42 -15.98
CA PHE A 73 -28.41 -0.73 -15.58
C PHE A 73 -26.91 -0.53 -15.86
N GLN A 74 -26.55 0.11 -16.98
CA GLN A 74 -25.14 0.31 -17.31
C GLN A 74 -24.45 1.39 -16.48
N ASN A 75 -25.11 2.53 -16.29
CA ASN A 75 -24.57 3.60 -15.45
C ASN A 75 -24.48 3.11 -14.01
N MET A 76 -25.48 2.36 -13.55
CA MET A 76 -25.46 1.70 -12.25
C MET A 76 -24.25 0.77 -12.10
N VAL A 77 -23.95 -0.12 -13.07
CA VAL A 77 -22.78 -1.02 -12.96
C VAL A 77 -21.47 -0.23 -12.91
N TYR A 78 -21.32 0.84 -13.70
CA TYR A 78 -20.12 1.69 -13.65
C TYR A 78 -19.97 2.38 -12.29
N THR A 79 -21.04 3.02 -11.80
CA THR A 79 -21.07 3.69 -10.49
C THR A 79 -20.86 2.70 -9.34
N LEU A 80 -21.35 1.47 -9.46
CA LEU A 80 -21.19 0.40 -8.47
C LEU A 80 -19.73 -0.07 -8.36
N ILE A 81 -19.00 -0.17 -9.48
CA ILE A 81 -17.55 -0.46 -9.46
C ILE A 81 -16.80 0.61 -8.67
N ASN A 82 -17.11 1.89 -8.91
CA ASN A 82 -16.50 3.01 -8.21
C ASN A 82 -16.86 3.02 -6.71
N ALA A 83 -18.13 2.76 -6.38
CA ALA A 83 -18.61 2.68 -5.01
C ALA A 83 -17.94 1.53 -4.23
N PHE A 84 -17.80 0.34 -4.83
CA PHE A 84 -17.10 -0.78 -4.19
C PHE A 84 -15.61 -0.51 -4.02
N THR A 85 -14.97 0.11 -5.01
CA THR A 85 -13.56 0.49 -4.91
C THR A 85 -13.35 1.47 -3.75
N ASN A 86 -14.18 2.50 -3.65
CA ASN A 86 -14.10 3.47 -2.55
C ASN A 86 -14.42 2.85 -1.18
N ALA A 87 -15.39 1.93 -1.14
CA ALA A 87 -15.76 1.21 0.07
C ALA A 87 -14.60 0.35 0.60
N ILE A 88 -13.87 -0.36 -0.27
CA ILE A 88 -12.68 -1.13 0.15
C ILE A 88 -11.61 -0.20 0.72
N VAL A 89 -11.31 0.91 0.04
CA VAL A 89 -10.28 1.85 0.50
C VAL A 89 -10.65 2.44 1.87
N THR A 90 -11.93 2.80 2.03
CA THR A 90 -12.46 3.30 3.31
C THR A 90 -12.39 2.23 4.40
N ALA A 91 -12.78 0.98 4.09
CA ALA A 91 -12.72 -0.13 5.04
C ALA A 91 -11.27 -0.43 5.46
N LYS A 92 -10.32 -0.43 4.52
CA LYS A 92 -8.87 -0.55 4.77
C LYS A 92 -8.44 0.54 5.75
N PHE A 93 -8.67 1.80 5.41
CA PHE A 93 -8.29 2.94 6.23
C PHE A 93 -8.87 2.86 7.65
N VAL A 94 -10.17 2.61 7.79
CA VAL A 94 -10.84 2.50 9.10
C VAL A 94 -10.26 1.36 9.92
N THR A 95 -9.98 0.20 9.31
CA THR A 95 -9.41 -0.95 10.02
C THR A 95 -8.01 -0.66 10.54
N PHE A 96 -7.14 -0.07 9.71
CA PHE A 96 -5.81 0.33 10.15
C PHE A 96 -5.86 1.47 11.16
N MET A 97 -6.85 2.37 11.07
CA MET A 97 -7.07 3.43 12.06
C MET A 97 -7.48 2.86 13.43
N ILE A 98 -8.35 1.85 13.46
CA ILE A 98 -8.73 1.15 14.70
C ILE A 98 -7.52 0.41 15.30
N ARG A 99 -6.71 -0.25 14.45
CA ARG A 99 -5.51 -0.99 14.86
C ARG A 99 -4.22 -0.17 14.77
N ARG A 100 -4.33 1.16 14.90
CA ARG A 100 -3.21 2.08 14.62
C ARG A 100 -1.98 1.77 15.46
N ASP A 101 -2.15 1.49 16.75
CA ASP A 101 -1.01 1.24 17.64
C ASP A 101 -0.24 -0.01 17.21
N ASP A 102 -0.93 -1.07 16.82
CA ASP A 102 -0.29 -2.30 16.35
C ASP A 102 0.36 -2.11 14.98
N TYR A 103 -0.26 -1.33 14.10
CA TYR A 103 0.34 -0.95 12.82
C TYR A 103 1.62 -0.12 13.00
N VAL A 104 1.63 0.84 13.92
CA VAL A 104 2.81 1.67 14.22
C VAL A 104 3.93 0.83 14.86
N LYS A 105 3.61 -0.08 15.79
CA LYS A 105 4.58 -1.03 16.34
C LYS A 105 5.19 -1.90 15.23
N LEU A 106 4.37 -2.35 14.29
CA LEU A 106 4.83 -3.14 13.15
C LEU A 106 5.76 -2.33 12.24
N LEU A 107 5.46 -1.05 11.98
CA LEU A 107 6.35 -0.15 11.23
C LEU A 107 7.70 0.05 11.95
N GLN A 108 7.69 0.23 13.26
CA GLN A 108 8.92 0.37 14.06
C GLN A 108 9.75 -0.92 14.02
N LEU A 109 9.12 -2.06 14.30
CA LEU A 109 9.76 -3.37 14.22
C LEU A 109 10.39 -3.60 12.85
N SER A 110 9.67 -3.23 11.80
CA SER A 110 10.17 -3.25 10.43
C SER A 110 11.46 -2.44 10.29
N CYS A 111 11.42 -1.13 10.55
CA CYS A 111 12.59 -0.27 10.48
C CYS A 111 13.80 -0.80 11.27
N ASP A 112 13.57 -1.26 12.50
CA ASP A 112 14.65 -1.64 13.42
C ASP A 112 15.25 -3.01 13.08
N SER A 113 14.43 -3.95 12.59
CA SER A 113 14.81 -5.37 12.56
C SER A 113 14.94 -5.96 11.16
N LEU A 114 14.06 -5.65 10.20
CA LEU A 114 14.17 -6.27 8.87
C LEU A 114 14.88 -5.41 7.82
N TRP A 115 14.86 -4.09 7.96
CA TRP A 115 15.38 -3.14 6.98
C TRP A 115 16.89 -2.86 7.19
N ARG A 116 17.54 -3.66 8.03
CA ARG A 116 18.92 -3.50 8.55
C ARG A 116 19.87 -2.87 7.53
N PRO A 117 20.18 -1.56 7.68
CA PRO A 117 21.05 -0.85 6.74
C PRO A 117 22.52 -1.29 6.81
N ASP A 118 22.92 -1.98 7.88
CA ASP A 118 24.31 -2.37 8.16
C ASP A 118 24.55 -3.88 8.01
N ALA A 119 23.83 -4.55 7.09
CA ALA A 119 24.06 -5.96 6.80
C ALA A 119 25.50 -6.18 6.27
N THR A 120 26.32 -6.91 7.03
CA THR A 120 27.72 -7.21 6.70
C THR A 120 27.91 -8.63 6.17
N GLY A 121 28.82 -8.80 5.21
CA GLY A 121 29.22 -10.10 4.67
C GLY A 121 28.19 -10.73 3.74
N ASP A 122 27.85 -12.00 3.97
CA ASP A 122 27.00 -12.82 3.09
C ASP A 122 25.51 -12.42 3.06
N GLU A 123 25.06 -11.56 3.98
CA GLU A 123 23.67 -11.08 4.05
C GLU A 123 23.39 -9.93 3.07
N ALA A 124 24.39 -9.06 2.84
CA ALA A 124 24.28 -7.87 2.02
C ALA A 124 23.75 -8.11 0.59
N PRO A 125 24.23 -9.12 -0.18
CA PRO A 125 23.74 -9.34 -1.54
C PRO A 125 22.26 -9.78 -1.56
N VAL A 126 21.82 -10.55 -0.56
CA VAL A 126 20.42 -11.00 -0.46
C VAL A 126 19.50 -9.81 -0.15
N LEU A 127 19.86 -8.96 0.82
CA LEU A 127 19.08 -7.76 1.14
C LEU A 127 19.01 -6.79 -0.05
N LYS A 128 20.10 -6.63 -0.80
CA LYS A 128 20.13 -5.78 -2.00
C LYS A 128 19.22 -6.32 -3.11
N GLN A 129 19.11 -7.65 -3.24
CA GLN A 129 18.16 -8.27 -4.15
C GLN A 129 16.72 -8.02 -3.71
N CYS A 130 16.42 -8.16 -2.42
CA CYS A 130 15.12 -7.83 -1.84
C CYS A 130 14.76 -6.35 -2.08
N GLU A 131 15.70 -5.42 -1.86
CA GLU A 131 15.50 -4.00 -2.16
C GLU A 131 15.16 -3.75 -3.63
N LYS A 132 15.86 -4.42 -4.56
CA LYS A 132 15.58 -4.31 -6.00
C LYS A 132 14.18 -4.83 -6.35
N GLN A 133 13.78 -5.97 -5.78
CA GLN A 133 12.44 -6.55 -5.98
C GLN A 133 11.35 -5.65 -5.40
N ALA A 134 11.55 -5.14 -4.17
CA ALA A 134 10.66 -4.20 -3.51
C ALA A 134 10.53 -2.90 -4.32
N LYS A 135 11.65 -2.38 -4.85
CA LYS A 135 11.67 -1.21 -5.74
C LYS A 135 10.81 -1.44 -6.96
N PHE A 136 10.99 -2.57 -7.64
CA PHE A 136 10.19 -2.90 -8.81
C PHE A 136 8.70 -2.99 -8.46
N CYS A 137 8.34 -3.73 -7.42
CA CYS A 137 6.95 -3.94 -7.00
C CYS A 137 6.26 -2.62 -6.61
N VAL A 138 6.87 -1.84 -5.71
CA VAL A 138 6.27 -0.60 -5.18
C VAL A 138 6.18 0.49 -6.25
N ILE A 139 7.24 0.69 -7.05
CA ILE A 139 7.21 1.72 -8.11
C ILE A 139 6.18 1.35 -9.17
N PHE A 140 6.15 0.09 -9.60
CA PHE A 140 5.18 -0.38 -10.59
C PHE A 140 3.75 -0.17 -10.07
N PHE A 141 3.45 -0.65 -8.86
CA PHE A 141 2.12 -0.52 -8.28
C PHE A 141 1.69 0.94 -8.05
N ALA A 142 2.61 1.78 -7.56
CA ALA A 142 2.38 3.21 -7.41
C ALA A 142 2.10 3.88 -8.76
N ILE A 143 2.91 3.63 -9.80
CA ILE A 143 2.69 4.22 -11.13
C ILE A 143 1.31 3.83 -11.68
N PHE A 144 0.93 2.56 -11.58
CA PHE A 144 -0.39 2.11 -12.04
C PHE A 144 -1.53 2.81 -11.30
N ALA A 145 -1.48 2.85 -9.96
CA ALA A 145 -2.50 3.52 -9.16
C ALA A 145 -2.60 5.01 -9.49
N GLN A 146 -1.46 5.68 -9.72
CA GLN A 146 -1.42 7.09 -10.05
C GLN A 146 -1.91 7.38 -11.48
N ILE A 147 -1.54 6.55 -12.46
CA ILE A 147 -2.05 6.66 -13.84
C ILE A 147 -3.57 6.54 -13.85
N THR A 148 -4.13 5.58 -13.10
CA THR A 148 -5.59 5.46 -12.98
C THR A 148 -6.21 6.75 -12.44
N GLY A 149 -5.67 7.32 -11.35
CA GLY A 149 -6.14 8.60 -10.81
C GLY A 149 -6.08 9.75 -11.82
N TRP A 150 -4.98 9.85 -12.59
CA TRP A 150 -4.84 10.84 -13.65
C TRP A 150 -5.87 10.66 -14.76
N VAL A 151 -6.15 9.42 -15.18
CA VAL A 151 -7.16 9.14 -16.21
C VAL A 151 -8.53 9.66 -15.77
N TYR A 152 -8.95 9.37 -14.53
CA TYR A 152 -10.21 9.88 -13.95
C TYR A 152 -10.31 11.41 -13.93
N ILE A 153 -9.18 12.11 -13.75
CA ILE A 153 -9.16 13.59 -13.75
C ILE A 153 -9.15 14.14 -15.18
N THR A 154 -8.42 13.50 -16.10
CA THR A 154 -8.28 13.99 -17.48
C THR A 154 -9.49 13.71 -18.37
N GLU A 155 -10.24 12.62 -18.12
CA GLU A 155 -11.45 12.26 -18.86
C GLU A 155 -12.47 13.42 -18.92
N PRO A 156 -12.92 14.01 -17.80
CA PRO A 156 -13.86 15.13 -17.84
C PRO A 156 -13.23 16.40 -18.45
N ILE A 157 -11.92 16.63 -18.30
CA ILE A 157 -11.23 17.78 -18.90
C ILE A 157 -11.28 17.70 -20.43
N ILE A 158 -10.99 16.52 -20.99
CA ILE A 158 -11.01 16.30 -22.44
C ILE A 158 -12.43 16.47 -22.98
N ILE A 159 -13.43 15.91 -22.30
CA ILE A 159 -14.84 16.04 -22.69
C ILE A 159 -15.27 17.51 -22.69
N ASN A 160 -14.95 18.26 -21.64
CA ASN A 160 -15.28 19.68 -21.52
C ASN A 160 -14.58 20.52 -22.60
N LEU A 161 -13.32 20.19 -22.93
CA LEU A 161 -12.56 20.88 -23.98
C LEU A 161 -13.12 20.56 -25.38
N LEU A 162 -13.48 19.30 -25.65
CA LEU A 162 -13.99 18.87 -26.94
C LEU A 162 -15.37 19.46 -27.24
N ASN A 163 -16.23 19.57 -26.23
CA ASN A 163 -17.57 20.11 -26.39
C ASN A 163 -17.61 21.65 -26.44
N ASN A 164 -16.46 22.33 -26.31
CA ASN A 164 -16.36 23.79 -26.34
C ASN A 164 -17.36 24.46 -25.37
N SER A 165 -17.59 23.82 -24.21
CA SER A 165 -18.65 24.12 -23.24
C SER A 165 -18.46 25.51 -22.62
N THR A 166 -18.85 26.54 -23.37
CA THR A 166 -18.95 27.93 -22.89
C THR A 166 -20.22 28.10 -22.06
N ASP A 167 -21.21 27.23 -22.28
CA ASP A 167 -22.47 27.17 -21.54
C ASP A 167 -22.32 26.28 -20.27
N PRO A 168 -22.72 26.74 -19.07
CA PRO A 168 -22.60 25.98 -17.82
C PRO A 168 -23.23 24.59 -17.86
N LYS A 169 -24.29 24.40 -18.66
CA LYS A 169 -25.09 23.16 -18.70
C LYS A 169 -24.36 21.96 -19.34
N ASP A 170 -23.33 22.22 -20.13
CA ASP A 170 -22.57 21.19 -20.87
C ASP A 170 -21.25 20.80 -20.15
N ARG A 171 -21.04 21.29 -18.93
CA ARG A 171 -19.84 20.97 -18.13
C ARG A 171 -20.02 19.66 -17.37
N VAL A 172 -19.04 18.79 -17.47
CA VAL A 172 -19.00 17.47 -16.82
C VAL A 172 -17.97 17.47 -15.68
N PHE A 173 -18.36 16.92 -14.52
CA PHE A 173 -17.49 16.71 -13.37
C PHE A 173 -16.82 15.32 -13.41
N PRO A 174 -15.66 15.12 -12.74
CA PRO A 174 -15.06 13.79 -12.57
C PRO A 174 -16.01 12.76 -11.95
N PHE A 175 -16.87 13.19 -11.02
CA PHE A 175 -18.00 12.42 -10.54
C PHE A 175 -19.26 13.27 -10.60
N ASP A 176 -20.35 12.67 -11.08
CA ASP A 176 -21.63 13.35 -11.22
C ASP A 176 -22.08 13.99 -9.91
N VAL A 177 -22.35 15.30 -9.97
CA VAL A 177 -22.79 16.09 -8.82
C VAL A 177 -24.30 16.28 -8.92
N TRP A 178 -25.04 15.62 -8.04
CA TRP A 178 -26.50 15.69 -7.97
C TRP A 178 -26.93 16.72 -6.92
N LEU A 179 -26.67 18.00 -7.17
CA LEU A 179 -27.06 19.11 -6.30
C LEU A 179 -27.93 20.10 -7.08
N GLU A 180 -29.04 20.55 -6.48
CA GLU A 180 -29.98 21.52 -7.08
C GLU A 180 -29.48 22.98 -7.04
N VAL A 181 -28.23 23.21 -6.66
CA VAL A 181 -27.57 24.53 -6.64
C VAL A 181 -26.84 24.80 -7.96
N PRO A 182 -26.60 26.07 -8.36
CA PRO A 182 -25.90 26.43 -9.60
C PRO A 182 -24.39 26.15 -9.50
N VAL A 183 -24.01 24.89 -9.29
CA VAL A 183 -22.63 24.41 -9.13
C VAL A 183 -21.84 24.39 -10.44
N TYR A 184 -22.53 24.54 -11.56
CA TYR A 184 -21.94 24.51 -12.90
C TYR A 184 -21.42 25.90 -13.36
N GLU A 185 -21.77 26.96 -12.63
CA GLU A 185 -21.30 28.31 -12.90
C GLU A 185 -19.91 28.58 -12.31
N THR A 186 -19.11 29.38 -13.03
CA THR A 186 -17.82 29.88 -12.54
C THR A 186 -18.09 30.93 -11.44
N PRO A 187 -17.44 30.89 -10.26
CA PRO A 187 -16.22 30.15 -9.90
C PRO A 187 -16.43 28.80 -9.16
N PHE A 188 -17.68 28.40 -8.91
CA PHE A 188 -17.99 27.23 -8.09
C PHE A 188 -17.60 25.92 -8.78
N PHE A 189 -17.74 25.87 -10.10
CA PHE A 189 -17.32 24.74 -10.92
C PHE A 189 -15.84 24.41 -10.72
N GLU A 190 -14.96 25.41 -10.83
CA GLU A 190 -13.51 25.22 -10.73
C GLU A 190 -13.10 24.76 -9.32
N ILE A 191 -13.73 25.31 -8.29
CA ILE A 191 -13.48 24.94 -6.89
C ILE A 191 -13.89 23.49 -6.62
N LEU A 192 -15.10 23.09 -7.02
CA LEU A 192 -15.59 21.72 -6.83
C LEU A 192 -14.78 20.72 -7.65
N PHE A 193 -14.40 21.06 -8.88
CA PHE A 193 -13.53 20.24 -9.71
C PHE A 193 -12.18 19.99 -9.03
N PHE A 194 -11.56 21.05 -8.48
CA PHE A 194 -10.30 20.94 -7.75
C PHE A 194 -10.44 20.07 -6.50
N ILE A 195 -11.51 20.27 -5.72
CA ILE A 195 -11.80 19.46 -4.54
C ILE A 195 -11.93 17.99 -4.95
N GLN A 196 -12.82 17.66 -5.90
CA GLN A 196 -13.01 16.28 -6.37
C GLN A 196 -11.70 15.66 -6.86
N SER A 197 -10.88 16.40 -7.62
CA SER A 197 -9.58 15.93 -8.10
C SER A 197 -8.63 15.59 -6.94
N ALA A 198 -8.60 16.44 -5.90
CA ALA A 198 -7.83 16.19 -4.69
C ALA A 198 -8.34 14.95 -3.93
N MET A 199 -9.67 14.74 -3.86
CA MET A 199 -10.27 13.53 -3.28
C MET A 199 -9.80 12.27 -4.01
N THR A 200 -9.90 12.26 -5.34
CA THR A 200 -9.52 11.12 -6.18
C THR A 200 -8.06 10.78 -5.99
N TYR A 201 -7.20 11.79 -6.02
CA TYR A 201 -5.77 11.60 -5.81
C TYR A 201 -5.47 11.03 -4.41
N HIS A 202 -6.18 11.53 -3.39
CA HIS A 202 -6.04 11.02 -2.03
C HIS A 202 -6.48 9.56 -1.90
N VAL A 203 -7.60 9.18 -2.53
CA VAL A 203 -8.06 7.79 -2.60
C VAL A 203 -7.03 6.90 -3.31
N CYS A 204 -6.40 7.36 -4.39
CA CYS A 204 -5.33 6.61 -5.07
C CYS A 204 -4.09 6.37 -4.18
N ILE A 205 -3.70 7.35 -3.35
CA ILE A 205 -2.61 7.16 -2.38
C ILE A 205 -3.01 6.10 -1.34
N LEU A 206 -4.20 6.24 -0.77
CA LEU A 206 -4.75 5.31 0.22
C LEU A 206 -4.92 3.89 -0.31
N TYR A 207 -5.29 3.75 -1.58
CA TYR A 207 -5.40 2.48 -2.26
C TYR A 207 -4.06 1.74 -2.28
N CYS A 208 -2.95 2.44 -2.50
CA CYS A 208 -1.65 1.80 -2.67
C CYS A 208 -0.76 1.75 -1.41
N CYS A 209 -0.90 2.67 -0.46
CA CYS A 209 0.07 2.83 0.64
C CYS A 209 0.17 1.61 1.55
N PHE A 210 -0.97 1.03 1.98
CA PHE A 210 -0.99 -0.12 2.88
C PHE A 210 -0.52 -1.40 2.21
N ASP A 211 -0.85 -1.57 0.93
CA ASP A 211 -0.46 -2.74 0.14
C ASP A 211 1.04 -2.68 -0.21
N ASN A 212 1.58 -1.49 -0.49
CA ASN A 212 3.01 -1.28 -0.69
C ASN A 212 3.83 -1.69 0.54
N TYR A 213 3.39 -1.29 1.73
CA TYR A 213 4.05 -1.70 2.97
C TYR A 213 4.03 -3.22 3.15
N LEU A 214 2.87 -3.84 2.96
CA LEU A 214 2.72 -5.29 3.05
C LEU A 214 3.64 -6.02 2.07
N ALA A 215 3.73 -5.54 0.82
CA ALA A 215 4.60 -6.10 -0.20
C ALA A 215 6.07 -6.00 0.20
N ILE A 216 6.52 -4.83 0.69
CA ILE A 216 7.89 -4.66 1.19
C ILE A 216 8.15 -5.61 2.36
N ALA A 217 7.28 -5.64 3.37
CA ALA A 217 7.44 -6.49 4.54
C ALA A 217 7.59 -7.96 4.14
N ASN A 218 6.73 -8.48 3.26
CA ASN A 218 6.81 -9.85 2.79
C ASN A 218 8.09 -10.16 2.00
N ILE A 219 8.55 -9.23 1.15
CA ILE A 219 9.80 -9.41 0.38
C ILE A 219 11.01 -9.48 1.34
N PHE A 220 11.07 -8.60 2.35
CA PHE A 220 12.15 -8.62 3.33
C PHE A 220 12.08 -9.83 4.25
N ILE A 221 10.89 -10.24 4.69
CA ILE A 221 10.68 -11.48 5.46
C ILE A 221 11.22 -12.69 4.66
N ALA A 222 10.84 -12.82 3.39
CA ALA A 222 11.34 -13.89 2.51
C ALA A 222 12.87 -13.81 2.31
N GLY A 223 13.43 -12.60 2.23
CA GLY A 223 14.86 -12.36 2.23
C GLY A 223 15.55 -12.91 3.49
N HIS A 224 15.01 -12.62 4.67
CA HIS A 224 15.53 -13.12 5.94
C HIS A 224 15.44 -14.65 6.06
N PHE A 225 14.38 -15.28 5.53
CA PHE A 225 14.32 -16.75 5.43
C PHE A 225 15.39 -17.31 4.48
N THR A 226 15.70 -16.60 3.39
CA THR A 226 16.76 -17.00 2.45
C THR A 226 18.14 -16.93 3.12
N ILE A 227 18.40 -15.89 3.90
CA ILE A 227 19.64 -15.75 4.69
C ILE A 227 19.74 -16.89 5.71
N LEU A 228 18.67 -17.16 6.44
CA LEU A 228 18.62 -18.25 7.41
C LEU A 228 18.91 -19.59 6.74
N ARG A 229 18.32 -19.86 5.57
CA ARG A 229 18.60 -21.05 4.77
C ARG A 229 20.08 -21.13 4.41
N ASN A 230 20.67 -20.04 3.90
CA ASN A 230 22.08 -20.02 3.51
C ASN A 230 23.01 -20.29 4.72
N ARG A 231 22.70 -19.72 5.89
CA ARG A 231 23.42 -19.99 7.14
C ARG A 231 23.33 -21.45 7.57
N LEU A 232 22.13 -22.03 7.54
CA LEU A 232 21.93 -23.45 7.86
C LEU A 232 22.68 -24.37 6.89
N THR A 233 22.66 -24.07 5.59
CA THR A 233 23.42 -24.83 4.58
C THR A 233 24.93 -24.73 4.81
N ALA A 234 25.44 -23.55 5.15
CA ALA A 234 26.85 -23.36 5.46
C ALA A 234 27.27 -24.18 6.71
N LEU A 235 26.45 -24.16 7.77
CA LEU A 235 26.66 -24.98 8.96
C LEU A 235 26.66 -26.48 8.66
N TYR A 236 25.67 -26.95 7.89
CA TYR A 236 25.57 -28.34 7.47
C TYR A 236 26.81 -28.78 6.67
N ASN A 237 27.25 -27.97 5.71
CA ASN A 237 28.42 -28.27 4.90
C ASN A 237 29.72 -28.29 5.74
N ARG A 238 29.85 -27.41 6.74
CA ARG A 238 30.99 -27.42 7.67
C ARG A 238 31.03 -28.70 8.50
N GLU A 239 29.88 -29.14 8.99
CA GLU A 239 29.74 -30.40 9.71
C GLU A 239 30.05 -31.63 8.86
N VAL A 240 29.47 -31.73 7.66
CA VAL A 240 29.69 -32.87 6.75
C VAL A 240 31.14 -32.96 6.28
N ASN A 241 31.76 -31.83 5.93
CA ASN A 241 33.16 -31.81 5.48
C ASN A 241 34.14 -32.03 6.64
N GLY A 242 33.84 -31.51 7.83
CA GLY A 242 34.67 -31.73 9.03
C GLY A 242 34.69 -33.20 9.48
N SER A 243 33.61 -33.95 9.28
CA SER A 243 33.55 -35.39 9.60
C SER A 243 34.31 -36.28 8.63
N LYS A 244 34.67 -35.78 7.43
CA LYS A 244 35.42 -36.54 6.42
C LYS A 244 36.95 -36.37 6.53
N GLY A 245 37.44 -35.37 7.27
CA GLY A 245 38.83 -34.92 7.20
C GLY A 245 39.68 -35.01 8.47
N ASN A 246 39.11 -35.08 9.68
CA ASN A 246 39.93 -35.09 10.90
C ASN A 246 39.19 -35.68 12.11
N HIS A 247 39.83 -36.62 12.82
CA HIS A 247 39.23 -37.37 13.93
C HIS A 247 39.36 -36.66 15.30
N ASP A 248 40.12 -35.56 15.38
CA ASP A 248 40.30 -34.71 16.57
C ASP A 248 39.50 -33.41 16.44
N ARG A 249 38.18 -33.47 16.65
CA ARG A 249 37.38 -32.26 16.83
C ARG A 249 37.55 -31.74 18.25
N ASN A 250 38.17 -30.57 18.37
CA ASN A 250 38.28 -29.87 19.64
C ASN A 250 36.88 -29.50 20.16
N ARG A 251 36.65 -29.64 21.47
CA ARG A 251 35.38 -29.29 22.15
C ARG A 251 34.89 -27.87 21.81
N ASN A 252 35.83 -26.95 21.55
CA ASN A 252 35.55 -25.57 21.18
C ASN A 252 34.84 -25.42 19.81
N ASP A 253 35.12 -26.30 18.84
CA ASP A 253 34.51 -26.26 17.51
C ASP A 253 33.04 -26.73 17.54
N LEU A 254 32.77 -27.78 18.32
CA LEU A 254 31.41 -28.27 18.55
C LEU A 254 30.53 -27.23 19.28
N ASN A 255 31.11 -26.53 20.27
CA ASN A 255 30.43 -25.45 20.98
C ASN A 255 30.12 -24.26 20.05
N LEU A 256 31.00 -23.97 19.08
CA LEU A 256 30.79 -22.92 18.09
C LEU A 256 29.62 -23.28 17.14
N VAL A 257 29.63 -24.49 16.59
CA VAL A 257 28.54 -24.99 15.72
C VAL A 257 27.20 -24.97 16.45
N PHE A 258 27.17 -25.44 17.69
CA PHE A 258 25.96 -25.44 18.51
C PHE A 258 25.46 -24.02 18.79
N SER A 259 26.37 -23.08 19.05
CA SER A 259 26.05 -21.66 19.25
C SER A 259 25.45 -21.03 17.98
N GLU A 260 26.04 -21.29 16.81
CA GLU A 260 25.54 -20.78 15.52
C GLU A 260 24.18 -21.39 15.15
N PHE A 261 23.98 -22.69 15.40
CA PHE A 261 22.70 -23.35 15.22
C PHE A 261 21.61 -22.76 16.14
N LYS A 262 21.94 -22.54 17.42
CA LYS A 262 21.03 -21.86 18.36
C LYS A 262 20.69 -20.44 17.89
N GLY A 263 21.64 -19.74 17.28
CA GLY A 263 21.42 -18.46 16.60
C GLY A 263 20.41 -18.56 15.46
N CYS A 264 20.55 -19.58 14.60
CA CYS A 264 19.62 -19.84 13.50
C CYS A 264 18.19 -20.13 14.00
N VAL A 265 18.04 -20.96 15.04
CA VAL A 265 16.73 -21.25 15.65
C VAL A 265 16.11 -19.97 16.23
N ARG A 266 16.89 -19.14 16.92
CA ARG A 266 16.40 -17.86 17.47
C ARG A 266 15.98 -16.90 16.35
N GLN A 267 16.72 -16.83 15.25
CA GLN A 267 16.37 -16.02 14.07
C GLN A 267 15.08 -16.53 13.41
N HIS A 268 14.93 -17.85 13.28
CA HIS A 268 13.72 -18.48 12.74
C HIS A 268 12.48 -18.14 13.59
N GLN A 269 12.56 -18.32 14.92
CA GLN A 269 11.50 -17.97 15.86
C GLN A 269 11.18 -16.47 15.87
N PHE A 270 12.18 -15.62 15.69
CA PHE A 270 11.95 -14.19 15.51
C PHE A 270 11.15 -13.91 14.25
N LEU A 271 11.53 -14.51 13.12
CA LEU A 271 10.88 -14.27 11.83
C LEU A 271 9.44 -14.79 11.80
N ILE A 272 9.16 -15.94 12.42
CA ILE A 272 7.77 -16.44 12.59
C ILE A 272 6.93 -15.42 13.37
N ARG A 273 7.44 -14.89 14.47
CA ARG A 273 6.70 -13.87 15.26
C ARG A 273 6.41 -12.61 14.45
N VAL A 274 7.34 -12.19 13.58
CA VAL A 274 7.10 -11.05 12.67
C VAL A 274 5.98 -11.39 11.68
N VAL A 275 5.99 -12.58 11.08
CA VAL A 275 4.94 -13.04 10.17
C VAL A 275 3.58 -13.07 10.86
N GLU A 276 3.50 -13.64 12.07
CA GLU A 276 2.26 -13.70 12.86
C GLU A 276 1.71 -12.28 13.15
N GLN A 277 2.57 -11.31 13.43
CA GLN A 277 2.15 -9.92 13.64
C GLN A 277 1.61 -9.29 12.35
N VAL A 278 2.31 -9.44 11.22
CA VAL A 278 1.82 -8.96 9.91
C VAL A 278 0.47 -9.62 9.58
N GLU A 279 0.36 -10.93 9.77
CA GLU A 279 -0.84 -11.72 9.50
C GLU A 279 -2.02 -11.26 10.37
N SER A 280 -1.80 -11.08 11.68
CA SER A 280 -2.86 -10.64 12.61
C SER A 280 -3.50 -9.31 12.19
N VAL A 281 -2.70 -8.40 11.61
CA VAL A 281 -3.14 -7.07 11.18
C VAL A 281 -3.82 -7.13 9.81
N TYR A 282 -3.29 -7.92 8.87
CA TYR A 282 -3.70 -7.86 7.46
C TYR A 282 -4.66 -8.97 7.00
N THR A 283 -4.73 -10.13 7.66
CA THR A 283 -5.44 -11.31 7.12
C THR A 283 -6.91 -11.08 6.83
N LEU A 284 -7.67 -10.59 7.82
CA LEU A 284 -9.10 -10.35 7.64
C LEU A 284 -9.37 -9.30 6.55
N MET A 285 -8.57 -8.24 6.53
CA MET A 285 -8.70 -7.15 5.56
C MET A 285 -8.38 -7.61 4.13
N ASN A 286 -7.31 -8.39 3.96
CA ASN A 286 -6.93 -8.92 2.65
C ASN A 286 -7.97 -9.92 2.15
N LEU A 287 -8.51 -10.78 3.02
CA LEU A 287 -9.60 -11.68 2.65
C LEU A 287 -10.81 -10.91 2.13
N ALA A 288 -11.27 -9.90 2.87
CA ALA A 288 -12.38 -9.04 2.44
C ALA A 288 -12.07 -8.32 1.11
N SER A 289 -10.85 -7.81 0.96
CA SER A 289 -10.41 -7.12 -0.25
C SER A 289 -10.46 -8.04 -1.47
N VAL A 290 -9.95 -9.28 -1.36
CA VAL A 290 -9.95 -10.26 -2.47
C VAL A 290 -11.37 -10.62 -2.90
N LEU A 291 -12.30 -10.79 -1.95
CA LEU A 291 -13.70 -11.07 -2.27
C LEU A 291 -14.34 -9.92 -3.06
N ILE A 292 -14.12 -8.68 -2.62
CA ILE A 292 -14.70 -7.51 -3.31
C ILE A 292 -14.02 -7.28 -4.67
N TYR A 293 -12.70 -7.44 -4.78
CA TYR A 293 -12.01 -7.36 -6.07
C TYR A 293 -12.52 -8.41 -7.06
N SER A 294 -12.86 -9.61 -6.60
CA SER A 294 -13.45 -10.64 -7.46
C SER A 294 -14.78 -10.17 -8.05
N ILE A 295 -15.63 -9.55 -7.24
CA ILE A 295 -16.90 -8.94 -7.70
C ILE A 295 -16.62 -7.81 -8.69
N ILE A 296 -15.69 -6.91 -8.37
CA ILE A 296 -15.31 -5.78 -9.25
C ILE A 296 -14.82 -6.30 -10.62
N ILE A 297 -13.94 -7.31 -10.64
CA ILE A 297 -13.42 -7.90 -11.89
C ILE A 297 -14.57 -8.48 -12.72
N CYS A 298 -15.52 -9.17 -12.09
CA CYS A 298 -16.71 -9.68 -12.79
C CYS A 298 -17.55 -8.54 -13.41
N LEU A 299 -17.77 -7.44 -12.67
CA LEU A 299 -18.51 -6.28 -13.16
C LEU A 299 -17.78 -5.56 -14.31
N ILE A 300 -16.45 -5.41 -14.21
CA ILE A 300 -15.62 -4.86 -15.29
C ILE A 300 -15.70 -5.75 -16.54
N GLY A 301 -15.59 -7.07 -16.37
CA GLY A 301 -15.72 -8.03 -17.47
C GLY A 301 -17.07 -7.93 -18.17
N TYR A 302 -18.15 -7.78 -17.41
CA TYR A 302 -19.49 -7.53 -17.96
C TYR A 302 -19.53 -6.24 -18.79
N GLN A 303 -19.00 -5.13 -18.28
CA GLN A 303 -18.98 -3.85 -19.00
C GLN A 303 -18.21 -3.94 -20.32
N LEU A 304 -17.03 -4.58 -20.31
CA LEU A 304 -16.22 -4.76 -21.52
C LEU A 304 -16.95 -5.55 -22.61
N ILE A 305 -17.65 -6.62 -22.23
CA ILE A 305 -18.43 -7.43 -23.18
C ILE A 305 -19.60 -6.62 -23.76
N MET A 306 -20.29 -5.84 -22.92
CA MET A 306 -21.43 -5.02 -23.36
C MET A 306 -21.02 -3.90 -24.30
N VAL A 307 -19.93 -3.18 -24.00
CA VAL A 307 -19.37 -2.14 -24.89
C VAL A 307 -18.98 -2.74 -26.23
N ARG A 308 -18.31 -3.90 -26.24
CA ARG A 308 -17.94 -4.60 -27.47
C ARG A 308 -19.15 -4.98 -28.32
N ARG A 309 -20.23 -5.47 -27.70
CA ARG A 309 -21.49 -5.80 -28.42
C ARG A 309 -22.12 -4.56 -29.07
N ARG A 310 -22.12 -3.43 -28.37
CA ARG A 310 -22.65 -2.18 -28.93
C ARG A 310 -21.86 -1.68 -30.13
N MET A 311 -20.51 -1.69 -30.05
CA MET A 311 -19.69 -1.28 -31.19
C MET A 311 -19.95 -2.17 -32.41
N LYS A 312 -20.09 -3.49 -32.21
CA LYS A 312 -20.43 -4.42 -33.30
C LYS A 312 -21.80 -4.12 -33.92
N ASN A 313 -22.81 -3.80 -33.10
CA ASN A 313 -24.15 -3.48 -33.59
C ASN A 313 -24.23 -2.09 -34.25
N SER A 314 -23.36 -1.15 -33.90
CA SER A 314 -23.29 0.17 -34.56
C SER A 314 -22.50 0.15 -35.87
N SER A 315 -21.71 -0.89 -36.12
CA SER A 315 -20.94 -1.09 -37.35
C SER A 315 -21.63 -1.99 -38.38
N SER A 316 -22.82 -2.52 -38.06
CA SER A 316 -23.66 -3.36 -38.94
C SER A 316 -24.93 -2.61 -39.30
#